data_AF-A0A1D2MEJ6-F1
#
_entry.id   AF-A0A1D2MEJ6-F1
#
_cell.length_a   1.000
_cell.length_b   1.000
_cell.length_c   1.000
_cell.angle_alpha   90.00
_cell.angle_beta   90.00
_cell.angle_gamma   90.00
#
_symmetry.space_group_name_H-M   'P 1'
#
loop_
_entity.id
_entity.type
_entity.pdbx_description
1 polymer ?
#
loop_
_entity_poly.entity_id
_entity_poly.type
_entity_poly.pdbx_seq_one_letter_code
_entity_poly.pdbx_strand_id
1 'polypeptide(L)'
;MKIEKLEYRKVQVKGEFDYSNQVLIGPRALVSPEEQRTSGRQMSRGVFSSGSTRNGYHIITPFKVEGNGETILVNRGWVESRNFSKYNHLQEPTEIVGIVRKTEQRSPFITKSRPGENLLHFRQDQR
;
A
#
# COMPACT_ATOMS: atom_id res chain seq x y z
N MET A 1 -23.07 -7.62 2.25
CA MET A 1 -23.08 -6.14 2.13
C MET A 1 -21.96 -5.78 1.18
N LYS A 2 -22.19 -4.95 0.15
CA LYS A 2 -21.19 -4.69 -0.90
C LYS A 2 -20.12 -3.69 -0.43
N ILE A 3 -18.83 -4.03 -0.60
CA ILE A 3 -17.68 -3.24 -0.10
C ILE A 3 -17.61 -1.82 -0.68
N GLU A 4 -18.15 -1.60 -1.88
CA GLU A 4 -18.13 -0.30 -2.56
C GLU A 4 -18.95 0.77 -1.83
N LYS A 5 -19.86 0.36 -0.93
CA LYS A 5 -20.67 1.25 -0.09
C LYS A 5 -20.06 1.53 1.27
N LEU A 6 -18.87 1.00 1.56
CA LEU A 6 -18.20 1.09 2.86
C LEU A 6 -17.06 2.10 2.91
N GLU A 7 -16.86 2.90 1.87
CA GLU A 7 -15.78 3.89 1.83
C GLU A 7 -15.75 4.78 3.08
N TYR A 8 -14.57 4.95 3.66
CA TYR A 8 -14.29 5.66 4.92
C TYR A 8 -14.93 5.05 6.18
N ARG A 9 -15.47 3.83 6.10
CA ARG A 9 -15.99 3.13 7.27
C ARG A 9 -14.93 2.21 7.87
N LYS A 10 -14.92 2.17 9.20
CA LYS A 10 -14.19 1.17 9.97
C LYS A 10 -14.85 -0.18 9.75
N VAL A 11 -14.05 -1.19 9.43
CA VAL A 11 -14.49 -2.58 9.28
C VAL A 11 -13.59 -3.48 10.10
N GLN A 12 -14.17 -4.59 10.56
CA GLN A 12 -13.48 -5.67 11.24
C GLN A 12 -13.76 -6.93 10.44
N VAL A 13 -12.72 -7.63 10.02
CA VAL A 13 -12.84 -8.83 9.19
C VAL A 13 -11.87 -9.90 9.69
N LYS A 14 -12.31 -11.15 9.62
CA LYS A 14 -11.53 -12.33 9.98
C LYS A 14 -11.31 -13.19 8.74
N GLY A 15 -10.16 -13.84 8.66
CA GLY A 15 -9.75 -14.58 7.47
C GLY A 15 -8.25 -14.80 7.39
N GLU A 16 -7.77 -15.04 6.18
CA GLU A 16 -6.39 -15.46 5.91
C GLU A 16 -5.74 -14.62 4.82
N PHE A 17 -4.46 -14.29 5.02
CA PHE A 17 -3.66 -13.61 4.01
C PHE A 17 -3.12 -14.60 2.98
N ASP A 18 -3.26 -14.25 1.70
CA ASP A 18 -2.59 -14.93 0.61
C ASP A 18 -1.28 -14.20 0.27
N TYR A 19 -0.19 -14.65 0.89
CA TYR A 19 1.15 -14.10 0.67
C TYR A 19 1.72 -14.45 -0.70
N SER A 20 1.21 -15.49 -1.37
CA SER A 20 1.71 -15.89 -2.68
C SER A 20 1.40 -14.84 -3.75
N ASN A 21 0.30 -14.11 -3.56
CA ASN A 21 -0.15 -13.01 -4.43
C ASN A 21 0.09 -11.62 -3.81
N GLN A 22 1.06 -11.49 -2.90
CA GLN A 22 1.44 -10.20 -2.32
C GLN A 22 2.13 -9.30 -3.35
N VAL A 23 1.76 -8.02 -3.35
CA VAL A 23 2.26 -7.02 -4.29
C VAL A 23 2.87 -5.83 -3.54
N LEU A 24 3.97 -5.31 -4.08
CA LEU A 24 4.61 -4.09 -3.64
C LEU A 24 4.17 -2.92 -4.53
N ILE A 25 3.77 -1.79 -3.93
CA ILE A 25 3.44 -0.56 -4.66
C ILE A 25 4.50 0.50 -4.39
N GLY A 26 5.22 0.95 -5.41
CA GLY A 26 6.26 1.98 -5.28
C GLY A 26 6.83 2.49 -6.60
N PRO A 27 7.92 3.28 -6.56
CA PRO A 27 8.56 3.82 -5.35
C PRO A 27 7.66 4.82 -4.62
N ARG A 28 7.62 4.75 -3.28
CA ARG A 28 6.90 5.66 -2.38
C ARG A 28 7.88 6.27 -1.39
N ALA A 29 7.89 7.59 -1.26
CA ALA A 29 8.64 8.29 -0.22
C ALA A 29 8.02 8.01 1.16
N LEU A 30 8.85 7.93 2.20
CA LEU A 30 8.37 7.97 3.58
C LEU A 30 7.72 9.33 3.83
N VAL A 31 6.51 9.32 4.38
CA VAL A 31 5.84 10.52 4.88
C VAL A 31 5.89 10.44 6.40
N SER A 32 7.00 10.85 7.00
CA SER A 32 7.07 10.94 8.47
C SER A 32 6.51 12.29 8.94
N PRO A 33 5.79 12.33 10.08
CA PRO A 33 5.34 13.58 10.68
C PRO A 33 6.49 14.55 11.03
N GLU A 34 7.70 14.03 11.27
CA GLU A 34 8.91 14.83 11.53
C GLU A 34 9.44 15.50 10.25
N GLU A 35 9.47 14.79 9.12
CA GLU A 35 9.82 15.35 7.81
C GLU A 35 8.76 16.35 7.30
N GLN A 36 7.49 16.15 7.67
CA GLN A 36 6.43 17.12 7.38
C GLN A 36 6.56 18.43 8.18
N ARG A 37 7.21 18.46 9.34
CA ARG A 37 7.40 19.70 10.13
C ARG A 37 8.56 20.58 9.63
N THR A 38 9.50 19.99 8.88
CA THR A 38 10.63 20.71 8.26
C THR A 38 10.29 21.24 6.85
N SER A 39 9.02 21.09 6.43
CA SER A 39 8.50 21.33 5.08
C SER A 39 8.33 22.79 4.64
N GLY A 40 8.94 23.76 5.34
CA GLY A 40 9.08 25.13 4.80
C GLY A 40 10.01 25.24 3.58
N ARG A 41 10.78 24.18 3.25
CA ARG A 41 11.82 24.19 2.22
C ARG A 41 11.73 23.09 1.15
N GLN A 42 10.70 22.24 1.18
CA GLN A 42 10.68 21.00 0.38
C GLN A 42 9.53 20.88 -0.64
N MET A 43 9.01 22.00 -1.14
CA MET A 43 8.04 22.05 -2.25
C MET A 43 8.60 21.61 -3.63
N SER A 44 9.73 20.88 -3.70
CA SER A 44 10.34 20.49 -4.99
C SER A 44 11.21 19.23 -4.95
N ARG A 45 11.10 18.36 -3.96
CA ARG A 45 11.90 17.13 -3.92
C ARG A 45 11.08 15.92 -4.33
N GLY A 46 10.81 15.85 -5.64
CA GLY A 46 10.23 14.67 -6.27
C GLY A 46 11.12 13.44 -6.15
N VAL A 47 10.58 12.30 -6.60
CA VAL A 47 11.19 10.97 -6.60
C VAL A 47 12.58 10.91 -7.29
N PHE A 48 12.96 11.97 -8.01
CA PHE A 48 14.22 12.12 -8.74
C PHE A 48 15.28 12.98 -8.01
N SER A 49 15.01 13.52 -6.81
CA SER A 49 15.98 14.34 -6.09
C SER A 49 16.99 13.47 -5.33
N SER A 50 18.27 13.65 -5.63
CA SER A 50 19.41 12.84 -5.19
C SER A 50 19.76 12.92 -3.70
N GLY A 51 18.92 13.51 -2.85
CA GLY A 51 19.15 13.48 -1.41
C GLY A 51 18.23 12.46 -0.74
N SER A 52 18.79 11.70 0.20
CA SER A 52 18.25 11.08 1.43
C SER A 52 16.74 10.87 1.65
N THR A 53 15.87 10.84 0.64
CA THR A 53 14.47 10.47 0.78
C THR A 53 14.44 8.95 0.87
N ARG A 54 14.05 8.43 2.03
CA ARG A 54 13.90 6.98 2.25
C ARG A 54 12.80 6.49 1.32
N ASN A 55 13.19 5.81 0.25
CA ASN A 55 12.28 5.22 -0.72
C ASN A 55 11.88 3.82 -0.25
N GLY A 56 10.59 3.50 -0.42
CA GLY A 56 10.02 2.24 -0.02
C GLY A 56 8.79 1.86 -0.82
N TYR A 57 8.06 0.88 -0.30
CA TYR A 57 6.92 0.28 -0.94
C TYR A 57 5.76 0.18 0.05
N HIS A 58 4.53 0.34 -0.43
CA HIS A 58 3.38 -0.20 0.29
C HIS A 58 3.28 -1.70 0.04
N ILE A 59 3.02 -2.48 1.08
CA ILE A 59 2.72 -3.91 0.95
C ILE A 59 1.21 -4.06 0.85
N ILE A 60 0.75 -4.58 -0.29
CA ILE A 60 -0.64 -4.97 -0.48
C ILE A 60 -0.71 -6.50 -0.50
N THR A 61 -1.48 -7.06 0.40
CA THR A 61 -1.66 -8.52 0.49
C THR A 61 -3.14 -8.85 0.31
N PRO A 62 -3.50 -9.74 -0.62
CA PRO A 62 -4.85 -10.27 -0.70
C PRO A 62 -5.23 -10.99 0.60
N PHE A 63 -6.48 -10.82 1.01
CA PHE A 63 -7.02 -11.38 2.24
C PHE A 63 -8.36 -12.02 1.94
N LYS A 64 -8.45 -13.33 2.15
CA LYS A 64 -9.65 -14.13 1.94
C LYS A 64 -10.51 -14.04 3.20
N VAL A 65 -11.69 -13.44 3.06
CA VAL A 65 -12.63 -13.23 4.17
C VAL A 65 -13.35 -14.54 4.49
N GLU A 66 -13.41 -14.86 5.78
CA GLU A 66 -14.11 -16.04 6.29
C GLU A 66 -15.62 -15.92 6.04
N GLY A 67 -16.26 -17.02 5.64
CA GLY A 67 -17.72 -17.15 5.55
C GLY A 67 -18.37 -16.71 4.23
N ASN A 68 -17.83 -15.73 3.50
CA ASN A 68 -18.42 -15.26 2.23
C ASN A 68 -17.57 -15.57 0.98
N GLY A 69 -16.32 -16.02 1.15
CA GLY A 69 -15.41 -16.36 0.06
C GLY A 69 -14.90 -15.15 -0.75
N GLU A 70 -15.20 -13.93 -0.31
CA GLU A 70 -14.68 -12.72 -0.94
C GLU A 70 -13.19 -12.54 -0.64
N THR A 71 -12.44 -11.95 -1.57
CA THR A 71 -11.05 -11.57 -1.35
C THR A 71 -10.94 -10.05 -1.44
N ILE A 72 -10.36 -9.45 -0.41
CA ILE A 72 -10.10 -8.00 -0.35
C ILE A 72 -8.60 -7.74 -0.44
N LEU A 73 -8.23 -6.55 -0.89
CA LEU A 73 -6.83 -6.11 -0.90
C LEU A 73 -6.55 -5.27 0.34
N VAL A 74 -5.59 -5.70 1.16
CA VAL A 74 -5.24 -5.02 2.40
C VAL A 74 -3.90 -4.31 2.24
N ASN A 75 -3.90 -2.98 2.39
CA ASN A 75 -2.66 -2.21 2.52
C ASN A 75 -2.14 -2.34 3.96
N ARG A 76 -1.04 -3.06 4.14
CA ARG A 76 -0.44 -3.33 5.46
C ARG A 76 0.59 -2.28 5.89
N GLY A 77 0.70 -1.18 5.15
CA GLY A 77 1.60 -0.08 5.47
C GLY A 77 2.81 -0.01 4.55
N TRP A 78 3.75 0.87 4.91
CA TRP A 78 4.95 1.19 4.15
C TRP A 78 6.16 0.48 4.74
N VAL A 79 7.05 -0.01 3.88
CA VAL A 79 8.33 -0.61 4.24
C VAL A 79 9.46 -0.02 3.42
N GLU A 80 10.64 0.07 4.02
CA GLU A 80 11.83 0.48 3.28
C GLU A 80 12.21 -0.52 2.21
N SER A 81 12.76 -0.02 1.10
CA SER A 81 13.18 -0.86 -0.03
C SER A 81 14.17 -1.98 0.34
N ARG A 82 14.95 -1.81 1.42
CA ARG A 82 15.94 -2.80 1.89
C ARG A 82 15.36 -3.84 2.85
N ASN A 83 14.14 -3.64 3.35
CA ASN A 83 13.57 -4.43 4.45
C ASN A 83 12.30 -5.21 4.07
N PHE A 84 11.83 -5.14 2.83
CA PHE A 84 10.53 -5.72 2.44
C PHE A 84 10.42 -7.25 2.69
N SER A 85 11.51 -8.01 2.49
CA SER A 85 11.52 -9.47 2.67
C SER A 85 11.19 -9.92 4.10
N LYS A 86 11.36 -9.05 5.10
CA LYS A 86 11.08 -9.34 6.52
C LYS A 86 9.58 -9.41 6.85
N TYR A 87 8.72 -8.93 5.94
CA TYR A 87 7.29 -8.76 6.21
C TYR A 87 6.42 -9.89 5.60
N ASN A 88 7.00 -11.02 5.22
CA ASN A 88 6.27 -12.10 4.52
C ASN A 88 5.64 -13.17 5.43
N HIS A 89 5.60 -12.99 6.77
CA HIS A 89 5.37 -14.12 7.68
C HIS A 89 4.43 -13.80 8.87
N LEU A 90 3.12 -13.75 8.66
CA LEU A 90 2.14 -13.99 9.73
C LEU A 90 1.25 -15.15 9.30
N GLN A 91 1.45 -16.34 9.88
CA GLN A 91 0.79 -17.59 9.48
C GLN A 91 -0.53 -17.88 10.23
N GLU A 92 -1.10 -16.92 10.95
CA GLU A 92 -2.28 -17.18 11.78
C GLU A 92 -3.57 -16.59 11.18
N PRO A 93 -4.74 -17.21 11.42
CA PRO A 93 -6.03 -16.60 11.16
C PRO A 93 -6.06 -15.22 11.81
N THR A 94 -6.10 -14.18 10.98
CA THR A 94 -5.89 -12.82 11.46
C THR A 94 -7.22 -12.10 11.46
N GLU A 95 -7.60 -11.57 12.61
CA GLU A 95 -8.63 -10.55 12.68
C GLU A 95 -7.99 -9.19 12.44
N ILE A 96 -8.45 -8.48 11.41
CA ILE A 96 -7.95 -7.15 11.06
C ILE A 96 -9.04 -6.11 11.24
N VAL A 97 -8.61 -4.95 11.72
CA VAL A 97 -9.44 -3.75 11.80
C VAL A 97 -8.84 -2.71 10.88
N GLY A 98 -9.64 -2.17 9.97
CA GLY A 98 -9.17 -1.24 8.95
C GLY A 98 -10.23 -0.23 8.53
N ILE A 99 -9.84 0.67 7.64
CA ILE A 99 -10.74 1.62 6.99
C ILE A 99 -10.82 1.25 5.52
N VAL A 100 -12.02 1.09 4.99
CA VAL A 100 -12.22 0.83 3.56
C VAL A 100 -11.94 2.09 2.77
N ARG A 101 -11.11 1.97 1.74
CA ARG A 101 -10.86 3.04 0.77
C ARG A 101 -11.01 2.47 -0.63
N LYS A 102 -11.63 3.22 -1.53
CA LYS A 102 -11.65 2.84 -2.95
C LYS A 102 -10.26 2.94 -3.56
N THR A 103 -10.04 2.20 -4.64
CA THR A 103 -8.80 2.25 -5.40
C THR A 103 -8.49 3.69 -5.82
N GLU A 104 -7.26 4.13 -5.57
CA GLU A 104 -6.79 5.46 -5.97
C GLU A 104 -6.83 5.58 -7.50
N GLN A 105 -7.34 6.70 -8.01
CA GLN A 105 -7.34 6.94 -9.46
C GLN A 105 -5.90 7.05 -9.96
N ARG A 106 -5.58 6.25 -10.98
CA ARG A 106 -4.24 6.19 -11.56
C ARG A 106 -4.00 7.39 -12.47
N SER A 107 -2.91 8.12 -12.24
CA SER A 107 -2.47 9.19 -13.16
C SER A 107 -2.13 8.61 -14.55
N PRO A 108 -2.51 9.28 -15.64
CA PRO A 108 -2.27 8.78 -17.01
C PRO A 108 -0.78 8.65 -17.35
N PHE A 109 0.12 9.32 -16.61
CA PHE A 109 1.57 9.32 -16.87
C PHE A 109 2.34 8.19 -16.15
N ILE A 110 1.66 7.11 -15.74
CA ILE A 110 2.29 5.99 -15.02
C ILE A 110 2.60 4.83 -15.99
N THR A 111 3.83 4.35 -15.98
CA THR A 111 4.27 3.14 -16.71
C THR A 111 3.38 1.95 -16.39
N LYS A 112 2.93 1.21 -17.43
CA LYS A 112 2.12 0.00 -17.25
C LYS A 112 2.91 -1.03 -16.42
N SER A 113 2.26 -1.64 -15.44
CA SER A 113 2.83 -2.80 -14.74
C SER A 113 3.00 -3.96 -15.72
N ARG A 114 4.08 -4.72 -15.56
CA ARG A 114 4.33 -5.94 -16.33
C ARG A 114 3.65 -7.12 -15.63
N PRO A 115 2.78 -7.89 -16.32
CA PRO A 115 2.22 -9.10 -15.75
C PRO A 115 3.33 -10.07 -15.34
N GLY A 116 3.25 -10.61 -14.11
CA GLY A 116 4.25 -11.55 -13.55
C GLY A 116 5.29 -10.91 -12.63
N GLU A 117 5.38 -9.58 -12.57
CA GLU A 117 6.14 -8.88 -11.53
C GLU A 117 5.20 -8.48 -10.38
N ASN A 118 5.51 -8.88 -9.14
CA ASN A 118 4.77 -8.47 -7.93
C ASN A 118 5.06 -7.00 -7.53
N LEU A 119 5.37 -6.15 -8.52
CA LEU A 119 5.68 -4.74 -8.35
C LEU A 119 4.76 -3.89 -9.22
N LEU A 120 3.95 -3.07 -8.57
CA LEU A 120 3.12 -2.07 -9.24
C LEU A 120 3.78 -0.70 -9.13
N HIS A 121 4.07 -0.13 -10.29
CA HIS A 121 4.50 1.26 -10.39
C HIS A 121 3.32 2.19 -10.16
N PHE A 122 3.45 3.07 -9.18
CA PHE A 122 2.43 4.09 -8.91
C PHE A 122 3.09 5.41 -8.51
N ARG A 123 2.79 6.48 -9.26
CA ARG A 123 3.20 7.86 -8.97
C ARG A 123 2.00 8.59 -8.36
N GLN A 124 2.17 9.16 -7.18
CA GLN A 124 1.17 10.10 -6.67
C GLN A 124 1.33 11.43 -7.39
N ASP A 125 0.28 11.87 -8.08
CA ASP A 125 0.12 13.28 -8.42
C ASP A 125 -0.24 14.02 -7.13
N GLN A 126 0.58 14.98 -6.75
CA GLN A 126 0.25 15.90 -5.67
C GLN A 126 -0.80 16.87 -6.25
N ARG A 127 -2.03 16.83 -5.74
CA ARG A 127 -2.97 17.95 -5.88
C ARG A 127 -2.80 18.90 -4.72
#